data_AF-A0A9W5VWG9-F1
#
_entry.id   AF-A0A9W5VWG9-F1
#
_cell.length_a   1.000
_cell.length_b   1.000
_cell.length_c   1.000
_cell.angle_alpha   90.00
_cell.angle_beta   90.00
_cell.angle_gamma   90.00
#
_symmetry.space_group_name_H-M   'P 1'
#
loop_
_entity.id
_entity.type
_entity.pdbx_description
1 polymer ?
#
loop_
_entity_poly.entity_id
_entity_poly.type
_entity_poly.pdbx_seq_one_letter_code
_entity_poly.pdbx_strand_id
1 'polypeptide(L)'
;MYVAQSAISAQLLGVVDPPLTVAQLYAMLASYGPELEFSAATADVIDLLIDNPPLDPPMRWGYDMLKVDAISLLPGSARTLLGLEDANEPSRVSLQDYLWRRPVARVATTALRWTVGQTKLSAEVEAAAEN
;
A
#
# COMPACT_ATOMS: atom_id res chain seq x y z
N MET A 1 -20.26 -3.48 10.91
CA MET A 1 -20.26 -4.82 10.26
C MET A 1 -18.85 -5.38 10.13
N TYR A 2 -17.90 -4.71 9.46
CA TYR A 2 -16.55 -5.28 9.24
C TYR A 2 -15.80 -5.74 10.50
N VAL A 3 -15.70 -4.90 11.54
CA VAL A 3 -14.98 -5.25 12.79
C VAL A 3 -15.60 -6.46 13.51
N ALA A 4 -16.93 -6.51 13.58
CA ALA A 4 -17.64 -7.66 14.13
C ALA A 4 -17.41 -8.94 13.31
N GLN A 5 -17.23 -8.83 11.99
CA GLN A 5 -16.90 -9.98 11.14
C GLN A 5 -15.45 -10.44 11.35
N SER A 6 -14.49 -9.52 11.47
CA SER A 6 -13.09 -9.88 11.73
C SER A 6 -12.89 -10.50 13.12
N ALA A 7 -13.77 -10.19 14.07
CA ALA A 7 -13.79 -10.81 15.40
C ALA A 7 -13.97 -12.34 15.33
N ILE A 8 -14.65 -12.87 14.31
CA ILE A 8 -14.79 -14.32 14.12
C ILE A 8 -13.42 -14.97 13.92
N SER A 9 -12.60 -14.40 13.01
CA SER A 9 -11.23 -14.89 12.78
C SER A 9 -10.37 -14.76 14.04
N ALA A 10 -10.52 -13.67 14.80
CA ALA A 10 -9.80 -13.47 16.05
C ALA A 10 -10.14 -14.53 17.10
N GLN A 11 -11.43 -14.87 17.27
CA GLN A 11 -11.85 -15.92 18.20
C GLN A 11 -11.30 -17.30 17.80
N LEU A 12 -11.28 -17.61 16.49
CA LEU A 12 -10.69 -18.84 15.99
C LEU A 12 -9.17 -18.94 16.25
N LEU A 13 -8.48 -17.80 16.31
CA LEU A 13 -7.07 -17.71 16.71
C LEU A 13 -6.86 -17.73 18.23
N GLY A 14 -7.94 -17.86 19.02
CA GLY A 14 -7.90 -17.95 20.48
C GLY A 14 -8.01 -16.60 21.22
N VAL A 15 -8.35 -15.51 20.53
CA VAL A 15 -8.60 -14.21 21.19
C VAL A 15 -9.91 -14.30 21.99
N VAL A 16 -9.81 -14.06 23.31
CA VAL A 16 -10.93 -14.25 24.25
C VAL A 16 -12.02 -13.18 24.10
N ASP A 17 -11.65 -11.91 23.98
CA ASP A 17 -12.59 -10.78 23.90
C ASP A 17 -12.18 -9.80 22.77
N PRO A 18 -12.40 -10.17 21.49
CA PRO A 18 -12.08 -9.29 20.38
C PRO A 18 -13.07 -8.13 20.24
N PRO A 19 -12.62 -6.95 19.79
CA PRO A 19 -13.49 -5.79 19.60
C PRO A 19 -14.56 -6.07 18.55
N LEU A 20 -15.80 -5.65 18.81
CA LEU A 20 -16.93 -5.82 17.89
C LEU A 20 -17.28 -4.52 17.15
N THR A 21 -16.76 -3.40 17.62
CA THR A 21 -17.01 -2.07 17.06
C THR A 21 -15.71 -1.35 16.74
N VAL A 22 -15.78 -0.40 15.81
CA VAL A 22 -14.63 0.46 15.45
C VAL A 22 -14.12 1.23 16.67
N ALA A 23 -15.01 1.71 17.53
CA ALA A 23 -14.64 2.43 18.74
C ALA A 23 -13.86 1.53 19.73
N GLN A 24 -14.33 0.30 19.95
CA GLN A 24 -13.62 -0.68 20.79
C GLN A 24 -12.26 -1.04 20.20
N LEU A 25 -12.18 -1.22 18.88
CA LEU A 25 -10.91 -1.51 18.19
C LEU A 25 -9.90 -0.39 18.40
N TYR A 26 -10.29 0.87 18.19
CA TYR A 26 -9.39 2.00 18.42
C TYR A 26 -8.99 2.16 19.88
N ALA A 27 -9.90 1.91 20.82
CA ALA A 27 -9.57 1.94 22.25
C ALA A 27 -8.54 0.87 22.62
N MET A 28 -8.70 -0.35 22.09
CA MET A 28 -7.76 -1.45 22.30
C MET A 28 -6.40 -1.19 21.62
N LEU A 29 -6.38 -0.64 20.40
CA LEU A 29 -5.12 -0.26 19.75
C LEU A 29 -4.38 0.84 20.53
N ALA A 30 -5.12 1.82 21.07
CA ALA A 30 -4.55 2.88 21.88
C ALA A 30 -3.94 2.37 23.20
N SER A 31 -4.51 1.31 23.81
CA SER A 31 -3.94 0.74 25.03
C SER A 31 -2.58 0.07 24.82
N TYR A 32 -2.28 -0.42 23.62
CA TYR A 32 -0.96 -0.96 23.29
C TYR A 32 0.08 0.11 22.95
N GLY A 33 -0.34 1.35 22.67
CA GLY A 33 0.57 2.44 22.28
C GLY A 33 1.79 2.62 23.18
N PRO A 34 1.64 2.63 24.53
CA PRO A 34 2.76 2.76 25.46
C PRO A 34 3.74 1.57 25.48
N GLU A 35 3.32 0.40 24.99
CA GLU A 35 4.17 -0.80 24.91
C GLU A 35 4.97 -0.87 23.60
N LEU A 36 4.67 0.01 22.63
CA LEU A 36 5.40 0.06 21.37
C LEU A 36 6.79 0.66 21.60
N GLU A 37 7.80 -0.12 21.28
CA GLU A 37 9.19 0.30 21.32
C GLU A 37 9.92 -0.03 20.02
N PHE A 38 10.97 0.74 19.75
CA PHE A 38 11.88 0.44 18.67
C PHE A 38 12.89 -0.62 19.12
N SER A 39 12.83 -1.79 18.50
CA SER A 39 13.69 -2.94 18.83
C SER A 39 14.71 -3.22 17.74
N ALA A 40 15.68 -4.11 18.01
CA ALA A 40 16.60 -4.60 16.99
C ALA A 40 15.85 -5.28 15.82
N ALA A 41 14.81 -6.06 16.12
CA ALA A 41 13.97 -6.68 15.09
C ALA A 41 13.21 -5.63 14.26
N THR A 42 12.84 -4.50 14.87
CA THR A 42 12.23 -3.38 14.15
C THR A 42 13.21 -2.76 13.15
N ALA A 43 14.48 -2.61 13.55
CA ALA A 43 15.53 -2.10 12.66
C ALA A 43 15.73 -3.00 11.44
N ASP A 44 15.76 -4.32 11.62
CA ASP A 44 15.89 -5.28 10.52
C ASP A 44 14.71 -5.19 9.53
N VAL A 45 13.50 -4.96 10.04
CA VAL A 45 12.31 -4.77 9.20
C VAL A 45 12.36 -3.44 8.44
N ILE A 46 12.85 -2.37 9.07
CA ILE A 46 13.06 -1.08 8.37
C ILE A 46 14.11 -1.24 7.27
N ASP A 47 15.23 -1.92 7.55
CA ASP A 47 16.25 -2.16 6.53
C ASP A 47 15.65 -2.94 5.35
N LEU A 48 14.89 -4.01 5.63
CA LEU A 48 14.28 -4.84 4.60
C LEU A 48 13.19 -4.14 3.78
N LEU A 49 12.36 -3.30 4.40
CA LEU A 49 11.20 -2.70 3.72
C LEU A 49 11.48 -1.30 3.19
N ILE A 50 12.39 -0.56 3.83
CA ILE A 50 12.56 0.87 3.57
C ILE A 50 13.89 1.14 2.90
N ASP A 51 15.00 0.72 3.52
CA ASP A 51 16.35 1.15 3.13
C ASP A 51 16.94 0.27 2.02
N ASN A 52 16.88 -1.05 2.18
CA ASN A 52 17.48 -2.05 1.32
C ASN A 52 16.48 -3.16 0.90
N PRO A 53 15.37 -2.82 0.23
CA PRO A 53 14.43 -3.83 -0.25
C PRO A 53 15.09 -4.76 -1.28
N PRO A 54 14.98 -6.10 -1.13
CA PRO A 54 15.60 -7.09 -2.01
C PRO A 54 14.82 -7.24 -3.32
N LEU A 55 14.73 -6.14 -4.07
CA LEU A 55 13.99 -6.03 -5.31
C LEU A 55 14.91 -5.71 -6.48
N ASP A 56 14.60 -6.32 -7.63
CA ASP A 56 15.26 -6.01 -8.89
C ASP A 56 15.01 -4.54 -9.28
N PRO A 57 15.98 -3.86 -9.90
CA PRO A 57 15.90 -2.43 -10.22
C PRO A 57 14.58 -1.95 -10.90
N PRO A 58 13.99 -2.65 -11.88
CA PRO A 58 12.73 -2.19 -12.48
C PRO A 58 11.52 -2.26 -11.54
N MET A 59 11.53 -3.14 -10.54
CA MET A 59 10.44 -3.26 -9.56
C MET A 59 10.51 -2.19 -8.47
N ARG A 60 11.72 -1.65 -8.22
CA ARG A 60 11.95 -0.63 -7.18
C ARG A 60 11.07 0.61 -7.38
N TRP A 61 10.87 1.03 -8.63
CA TRP A 61 10.06 2.21 -8.91
C TRP A 61 8.61 2.07 -8.42
N GLY A 62 7.96 0.95 -8.73
CA GLY A 62 6.59 0.70 -8.26
C GLY A 62 6.52 0.54 -6.75
N TYR A 63 7.53 -0.12 -6.17
CA TYR A 63 7.62 -0.30 -4.72
C TYR A 63 7.83 1.02 -3.96
N ASP A 64 8.67 1.92 -4.47
CA ASP A 64 8.93 3.21 -3.83
C ASP A 64 7.67 4.08 -3.79
N MET A 65 6.83 4.05 -4.82
CA MET A 65 5.53 4.74 -4.79
C MET A 65 4.61 4.17 -3.70
N LEU A 66 4.52 2.85 -3.59
CA LEU A 66 3.72 2.19 -2.55
C LEU A 66 4.26 2.46 -1.15
N LYS A 67 5.59 2.47 -0.99
CA LYS A 67 6.27 2.74 0.27
C LYS A 67 5.95 4.13 0.80
N VAL A 68 6.04 5.17 -0.03
CA VAL A 68 5.70 6.54 0.37
C VAL A 68 4.25 6.65 0.82
N ASP A 69 3.32 6.09 0.05
CA ASP A 69 1.90 6.12 0.40
C ASP A 69 1.61 5.33 1.69
N ALA A 70 2.25 4.18 1.90
CA ALA A 70 2.13 3.40 3.12
C ALA A 70 2.63 4.17 4.35
N ILE A 71 3.78 4.86 4.24
CA ILE A 71 4.33 5.69 5.32
C ILE A 71 3.42 6.89 5.63
N SER A 72 2.80 7.49 4.60
CA SER A 72 1.83 8.59 4.75
C SER A 72 0.61 8.19 5.59
N LEU A 73 0.14 6.95 5.45
CA LEU A 73 -0.98 6.40 6.21
C LEU A 73 -0.66 6.12 7.69
N LEU A 74 0.62 6.09 8.07
CA LEU A 74 1.01 5.83 9.45
C LEU A 74 0.64 7.00 10.38
N PRO A 75 0.16 6.71 11.62
CA PRO A 75 0.03 7.71 12.66
C PRO A 75 1.34 8.45 12.90
N GLY A 76 1.28 9.74 13.24
CA GLY A 76 2.47 10.56 13.47
C GLY A 76 3.41 9.96 14.53
N SER A 77 2.85 9.47 15.63
CA SER A 77 3.64 8.80 16.70
C SER A 77 4.41 7.57 16.21
N ALA A 78 3.82 6.79 15.30
CA ALA A 78 4.47 5.62 14.72
C ALA A 78 5.62 6.04 13.78
N ARG A 79 5.44 7.11 12.99
CA ARG A 79 6.51 7.66 12.14
C ARG A 79 7.69 8.16 12.96
N THR A 80 7.43 8.85 14.07
CA THR A 80 8.48 9.31 15.00
C THR A 80 9.20 8.12 15.62
N LEU A 81 8.47 7.11 16.12
CA LEU A 81 9.07 5.90 16.71
C LEU A 81 9.96 5.15 15.72
N LEU A 82 9.56 5.10 14.45
CA LEU A 82 10.30 4.41 13.38
C LEU A 82 11.38 5.29 12.73
N GLY A 83 11.52 6.57 13.09
CA GLY A 83 12.47 7.49 12.45
C GLY A 83 12.13 7.85 10.99
N LEU A 84 10.86 7.76 10.60
CA LEU A 84 10.38 7.95 9.22
C LEU A 84 9.73 9.32 8.98
N GLU A 85 10.00 10.30 9.84
CA GLU A 85 9.41 11.64 9.75
C GLU A 85 9.74 12.33 8.42
N ASP A 86 10.98 12.17 7.96
CA ASP A 86 11.50 12.74 6.71
C ASP A 86 11.18 11.90 5.48
N ALA A 87 10.64 10.69 5.62
CA ALA A 87 10.39 9.80 4.49
C ALA A 87 9.24 10.29 3.58
N ASN A 88 8.44 11.24 4.06
CA ASN A 88 7.47 11.99 3.25
C ASN A 88 8.06 13.25 2.59
N GLU A 89 9.35 13.55 2.78
CA GLU A 89 9.98 14.60 2.00
C GLU A 89 10.12 14.15 0.55
N PRO A 90 9.48 14.84 -0.42
CA PRO A 90 9.57 14.52 -1.83
C PRO A 90 11.00 14.67 -2.40
N SER A 91 11.96 15.14 -1.60
CA SER A 91 13.37 15.34 -1.95
C SER A 91 14.18 14.03 -2.03
N ARG A 92 13.71 12.93 -1.41
CA ARG A 92 14.36 11.60 -1.47
C ARG A 92 13.83 10.69 -2.58
N VAL A 93 12.69 11.03 -3.18
CA VAL A 93 12.30 10.47 -4.47
C VAL A 93 13.33 10.99 -5.47
N SER A 94 14.16 10.10 -6.02
CA SER A 94 15.31 10.48 -6.84
C SER A 94 14.93 11.58 -7.82
N LEU A 95 15.65 12.71 -7.78
CA LEU A 95 15.48 13.84 -8.70
C LEU A 95 15.48 13.39 -10.18
N GLN A 96 16.06 12.23 -10.48
CA GLN A 96 16.02 11.58 -11.80
C GLN A 96 14.59 11.20 -12.24
N ASP A 97 13.72 10.80 -11.30
CA ASP A 97 12.33 10.39 -11.57
C ASP A 97 11.41 11.59 -11.74
N TYR A 98 11.69 12.70 -11.03
CA TYR A 98 10.98 13.96 -11.22
C TYR A 98 11.20 14.54 -12.62
N LEU A 99 12.43 14.43 -13.14
CA LEU A 99 12.79 14.90 -14.48
C LEU A 99 12.13 14.07 -15.61
N TRP A 100 11.78 12.81 -15.36
CA TRP A 100 11.16 11.92 -16.36
C TRP A 100 9.63 12.04 -16.46
N ARG A 101 8.96 12.76 -15.55
CA ARG A 101 7.48 12.89 -15.54
C ARG A 101 6.89 13.70 -16.69
N ARG A 102 7.66 14.56 -17.36
CA ARG A 102 7.15 15.40 -18.47
C ARG A 102 7.09 14.71 -19.84
N PRO A 103 8.03 13.84 -20.26
CA PRO A 103 7.87 13.10 -21.52
C PRO A 103 6.95 11.86 -21.42
N VAL A 104 6.85 11.18 -20.27
CA VAL A 104 6.13 9.89 -20.15
C VAL A 104 4.60 10.03 -20.26
N ALA A 105 4.02 11.10 -19.73
CA ALA A 105 2.57 11.31 -19.78
C ALA A 105 2.01 11.41 -21.22
N ARG A 106 2.84 11.87 -22.18
CA ARG A 106 2.45 11.97 -23.60
C ARG A 106 2.53 10.63 -24.34
N VAL A 107 3.45 9.75 -23.93
CA VAL A 107 3.58 8.40 -24.51
C VAL A 107 2.45 7.49 -24.03
N ALA A 108 2.09 7.57 -22.74
CA ALA A 108 1.03 6.75 -22.14
C ALA A 108 -0.36 6.99 -22.76
N THR A 109 -0.73 8.24 -23.03
CA THR A 109 -2.02 8.58 -23.67
C THR A 109 -2.09 8.17 -25.15
N THR A 110 -0.95 8.05 -25.83
CA THR A 110 -0.88 7.60 -27.23
C THR A 110 -1.00 6.08 -27.32
N ALA A 111 -0.42 5.34 -26.38
CA ALA A 111 -0.54 3.89 -26.28
C ALA A 111 -1.98 3.46 -25.92
N LEU A 112 -2.62 4.15 -24.97
CA LEU A 112 -3.99 3.84 -24.53
C LEU A 112 -5.03 4.04 -25.65
N ARG A 113 -4.81 5.02 -26.54
CA ARG A 113 -5.66 5.24 -27.73
C ARG A 113 -5.59 4.08 -28.72
N TRP A 114 -4.45 3.39 -28.80
CA TRP A 114 -4.26 2.25 -29.71
C TRP A 114 -4.89 0.97 -29.15
N THR A 115 -4.88 0.79 -27.82
CA THR A 115 -5.42 -0.41 -27.17
C THR A 115 -6.94 -0.43 -27.07
N VAL A 116 -7.59 0.74 -26.98
CA VAL A 116 -9.07 0.83 -26.97
C VAL A 116 -9.67 0.58 -28.37
N GLY A 117 -8.87 0.59 -29.43
CA GLY A 117 -9.34 0.35 -30.80
C GLY A 117 -9.47 -1.13 -31.22
N GLN A 118 -9.09 -2.10 -30.37
CA GLN A 118 -8.93 -3.50 -30.78
C GLN A 118 -9.87 -4.51 -30.11
N THR A 119 -10.82 -4.09 -29.27
CA THR A 119 -11.87 -4.99 -28.78
C THR A 119 -12.95 -5.17 -29.83
N LYS A 120 -12.68 -5.99 -30.86
CA LYS A 120 -13.71 -6.74 -31.58
C LYS A 120 -14.25 -7.83 -30.64
N LEU A 121 -15.17 -7.45 -29.75
CA LEU A 121 -15.91 -8.36 -28.89
C LEU A 121 -17.40 -8.10 -29.09
N SER A 122 -17.92 -8.47 -30.26
CA SER A 122 -19.37 -8.47 -30.50
C SER A 122 -19.83 -9.49 -31.56
N ALA A 123 -18.95 -9.96 -32.46
CA ALA A 123 -19.36 -10.88 -33.52
C ALA A 123 -19.74 -12.30 -33.02
N GLU A 124 -19.19 -12.77 -31.89
CA GLU A 124 -19.52 -14.08 -31.33
C GLU A 124 -20.75 -14.06 -30.41
N VAL A 125 -21.10 -12.90 -29.83
CA VAL A 125 -22.28 -12.76 -28.95
C VAL A 125 -23.56 -12.58 -29.76
N GLU A 126 -23.46 -11.96 -30.94
CA GLU A 126 -24.61 -11.75 -31.85
C GLU A 126 -25.03 -13.07 -32.54
N ALA A 127 -24.08 -13.95 -32.86
CA ALA A 127 -24.35 -15.27 -33.46
C ALA A 127 -24.95 -16.29 -32.46
N ALA A 128 -24.77 -16.09 -31.15
CA ALA A 128 -25.35 -16.94 -30.11
C ALA A 128 -26.77 -16.51 -29.70
N ALA A 129 -27.26 -15.37 -30.18
CA ALA A 129 -28.60 -14.86 -29.90
C ALA A 129 -29.65 -15.27 -30.95
N GLU A 130 -29.24 -15.89 -32.06
CA GLU A 130 -30.10 -16.26 -33.19
C GLU A 130 -30.41 -17.77 -33.33
N ASN A 131 -30.14 -18.58 -32.29
CA ASN A 131 -30.44 -20.03 -32.29
C ASN A 131 -31.21 -20.47 -31.03
#